data_AF-A0A524CDD3-F1
#
_entry.id   AF-A0A524CDD3-F1
#
_cell.length_a   1.000
_cell.length_b   1.000
_cell.length_c   1.000
_cell.angle_alpha   90.00
_cell.angle_beta   90.00
_cell.angle_gamma   90.00
#
_symmetry.space_group_name_H-M   'P 1'
#
loop_
_entity.id
_entity.type
_entity.pdbx_description
1 polymer ?
#
loop_
_entity_poly.entity_id
_entity_poly.type
_entity_poly.pdbx_seq_one_letter_code
_entity_poly.pdbx_strand_id
1 'polypeptide(L)'
;MEATAGMESIKNYILVRKPSIPRYWDPISRPHVAVVVLEPDTGVESRYYLSRVGNEEDGKMPLEVADFSDLEEGTLLEVKYNSVKANLYQLELVSGMACWRWVGRCRGLSDFESERVDWDHLLCTDYFLSIGAYAVN
;
A
#
# COMPACT_ATOMS: atom_id res chain seq x y z
N MET A 1 41.91 6.94 5.39
CA MET A 1 40.71 6.08 5.34
C MET A 1 39.53 7.01 5.46
N GLU A 2 39.04 7.47 4.31
CA GLU A 2 37.93 8.41 4.22
C GLU A 2 36.66 7.56 4.09
N ALA A 3 35.79 7.62 5.10
CA ALA A 3 34.49 7.00 5.05
C ALA A 3 33.60 7.86 4.13
N THR A 4 33.47 7.46 2.88
CA THR A 4 32.41 7.96 2.01
C THR A 4 31.10 7.38 2.53
N ALA A 5 30.51 8.05 3.51
CA ALA A 5 29.11 7.87 3.86
C ALA A 5 28.32 8.13 2.58
N GLY A 6 27.76 7.07 1.99
CA GLY A 6 26.89 7.17 0.84
C GLY A 6 25.80 8.17 1.16
N MET A 7 25.76 9.28 0.42
CA MET A 7 24.61 10.16 0.40
C MET A 7 23.48 9.34 -0.22
N GLU A 8 22.75 8.60 0.62
CA GLU A 8 21.43 8.11 0.28
C GLU A 8 20.64 9.34 -0.17
N SER A 9 20.31 9.36 -1.45
CA SER A 9 19.40 10.33 -2.03
C SER A 9 18.15 10.33 -1.16
N ILE A 10 17.97 11.40 -0.37
CA ILE A 10 16.71 11.66 0.34
C ILE A 10 15.69 11.96 -0.76
N LYS A 11 15.11 10.90 -1.31
CA LYS A 11 13.96 11.01 -2.19
C LYS A 11 12.86 11.66 -1.34
N ASN A 12 12.26 12.73 -1.85
CA ASN A 12 11.18 13.45 -1.18
C ASN A 12 9.91 12.58 -1.12
N TYR A 13 9.91 11.57 -0.26
CA TYR A 13 8.76 10.71 -0.01
C TYR A 13 8.39 10.78 1.47
N ILE A 14 7.13 10.45 1.78
CA ILE A 14 6.65 10.39 3.16
C ILE A 14 6.81 8.95 3.65
N LEU A 15 7.67 8.73 4.65
CA LEU A 15 7.75 7.48 5.39
C LEU A 15 6.89 7.57 6.64
N VAL A 16 6.10 6.52 6.89
CA VAL A 16 5.35 6.35 8.13
C VAL A 16 5.67 5.01 8.76
N ARG A 17 5.73 4.95 10.10
CA ARG A 17 5.92 3.69 10.81
C ARG A 17 4.73 2.75 10.67
N LYS A 18 3.52 3.32 10.68
CA LYS A 18 2.27 2.58 10.54
C LYS A 18 1.31 3.36 9.66
N PRO A 19 0.76 2.76 8.60
CA PRO A 19 -0.27 3.37 7.78
C PRO A 19 -1.47 3.76 8.62
N SER A 20 -2.12 4.87 8.28
CA SER A 20 -3.39 5.24 8.92
C SER A 20 -4.47 4.30 8.41
N ILE A 21 -5.15 3.59 9.30
CA ILE A 21 -6.19 2.60 8.97
C ILE A 21 -7.55 3.11 9.46
N PRO A 22 -8.63 2.99 8.67
CA PRO A 22 -9.98 3.27 9.14
C PRO A 22 -10.38 2.34 10.29
N ARG A 23 -10.99 2.89 11.33
CA ARG A 23 -11.31 2.13 12.56
C ARG A 23 -12.60 1.33 12.45
N TYR A 24 -13.54 1.80 11.65
CA TYR A 24 -14.89 1.26 11.58
C TYR A 24 -15.22 0.91 10.14
N TRP A 25 -15.96 -0.17 9.99
CA TRP A 25 -16.65 -0.55 8.78
C TRP A 25 -17.91 0.29 8.61
N ASP A 26 -18.16 0.70 7.36
CA ASP A 26 -19.41 1.32 6.92
C ASP A 26 -19.88 0.55 5.69
N PRO A 27 -21.12 0.02 5.68
CA PRO A 27 -21.61 -0.84 4.59
C PRO A 27 -21.73 -0.10 3.25
N ILE A 28 -21.80 1.23 3.27
CA ILE A 28 -21.89 2.06 2.07
C ILE A 28 -20.49 2.28 1.49
N SER A 29 -19.57 2.80 2.30
CA SER A 29 -18.23 3.16 1.82
C SER A 29 -17.22 2.01 1.75
N ARG A 30 -17.53 0.89 2.42
CA ARG A 30 -16.78 -0.38 2.42
C ARG A 30 -15.26 -0.18 2.53
N PRO A 31 -14.77 0.40 3.64
CA PRO A 31 -13.34 0.59 3.85
C PRO A 31 -12.63 -0.76 4.00
N HIS A 32 -11.41 -0.89 3.50
CA HIS A 32 -10.64 -2.12 3.59
C HIS A 32 -9.14 -1.88 3.61
N VAL A 33 -8.41 -2.93 3.99
CA VAL A 33 -6.95 -3.02 3.90
C VAL A 33 -6.61 -4.29 3.12
N ALA A 34 -5.76 -4.17 2.10
CA ALA A 34 -5.36 -5.29 1.27
C ALA A 34 -3.88 -5.20 0.86
N VAL A 35 -3.24 -6.35 0.72
CA VAL A 35 -1.98 -6.47 -0.01
C VAL A 35 -2.29 -6.50 -1.50
N VAL A 36 -1.56 -5.72 -2.28
CA VAL A 36 -1.68 -5.68 -3.74
C VAL A 36 -0.49 -6.42 -4.34
N VAL A 37 -0.76 -7.42 -5.17
CA VAL A 37 0.26 -8.18 -5.91
C VAL A 37 0.02 -7.94 -7.39
N LEU A 38 1.04 -7.45 -8.07
CA LEU A 38 1.04 -7.33 -9.52
C LEU A 38 1.55 -8.64 -10.12
N GLU A 39 0.73 -9.32 -10.91
CA GLU A 39 1.17 -10.49 -11.65
C GLU A 39 2.13 -10.06 -12.77
N PRO A 40 3.37 -10.57 -12.79
CA PRO A 40 4.39 -10.10 -13.73
C PRO A 40 4.05 -10.42 -15.20
N ASP A 41 3.35 -11.52 -15.46
CA ASP A 41 3.08 -11.99 -16.82
C ASP A 41 1.85 -11.31 -17.45
N THR A 42 0.87 -10.96 -16.62
CA THR A 42 -0.44 -10.45 -17.07
C THR A 42 -0.60 -8.95 -16.79
N GLY A 43 0.20 -8.40 -15.86
CA GLY A 43 -0.01 -7.06 -15.33
C GLY A 43 -1.27 -6.94 -14.49
N VAL A 44 -1.92 -8.05 -14.13
CA VAL A 44 -3.18 -8.02 -13.37
C VAL A 44 -2.88 -7.80 -11.90
N GLU A 45 -3.60 -6.87 -11.29
CA GLU A 45 -3.56 -6.65 -9.85
C GLU A 45 -4.46 -7.64 -9.10
N SER A 46 -3.85 -8.45 -8.25
CA SER A 46 -4.53 -9.31 -7.29
C SER A 46 -4.52 -8.68 -5.90
N ARG A 47 -5.66 -8.76 -5.18
CA ARG A 47 -5.83 -8.20 -3.83
C ARG A 47 -6.05 -9.30 -2.81
N TYR A 48 -5.24 -9.27 -1.76
CA TYR A 48 -5.38 -10.15 -0.60
C TYR A 48 -5.85 -9.32 0.59
N TYR A 49 -7.13 -9.45 0.95
CA TYR A 49 -7.74 -8.64 1.99
C TYR A 49 -7.23 -9.05 3.38
N LEU A 50 -6.70 -8.07 4.11
CA LEU A 50 -6.27 -8.19 5.50
C LEU A 50 -7.35 -7.76 6.47
N SER A 51 -8.39 -7.08 5.98
CA SER A 51 -9.47 -6.54 6.80
C SER A 51 -10.75 -7.36 6.70
N ARG A 52 -11.49 -7.46 7.80
CA ARG A 52 -12.85 -8.01 7.87
C ARG A 52 -13.75 -7.14 8.75
N VAL A 53 -15.06 -7.31 8.60
CA VAL A 53 -16.05 -6.69 9.47
C VAL A 53 -16.06 -7.45 10.80
N GLY A 54 -15.83 -6.74 11.91
CA GLY A 54 -15.98 -7.30 13.25
C GLY A 54 -17.41 -7.22 13.77
N ASN A 55 -17.63 -7.73 14.98
CA ASN A 55 -18.95 -7.71 15.61
C ASN A 55 -19.37 -6.28 15.97
N GLU A 56 -20.67 -5.98 15.85
CA GLU A 56 -21.18 -4.66 16.20
C GLU A 56 -21.04 -4.38 17.71
N GLU A 57 -20.44 -3.24 18.02
CA GLU A 57 -20.25 -2.72 19.38
C GLU A 57 -20.70 -1.25 19.41
N ASP A 58 -21.62 -0.91 20.32
CA ASP A 58 -22.16 0.45 20.49
C ASP A 58 -22.67 1.11 19.18
N GLY A 59 -23.34 0.34 18.33
CA GLY A 59 -23.89 0.81 17.06
C GLY A 59 -22.84 1.04 15.96
N LYS A 60 -21.61 0.53 16.15
CA LYS A 60 -20.52 0.62 15.18
C LYS A 60 -19.96 -0.76 14.88
N MET A 61 -19.64 -1.00 13.63
CA MET A 61 -18.93 -2.21 13.21
C MET A 61 -17.44 -1.88 13.15
N PRO A 62 -16.56 -2.52 13.94
CA PRO A 62 -15.13 -2.32 13.84
C PRO A 62 -14.60 -2.91 12.53
N LEU A 63 -13.56 -2.27 11.97
CA LEU A 63 -12.77 -2.86 10.90
C LEU A 63 -11.61 -3.62 11.53
N GLU A 64 -11.72 -4.94 11.60
CA GLU A 64 -10.66 -5.80 12.11
C GLU A 64 -9.61 -5.99 11.01
N VAL A 65 -8.34 -5.72 11.31
CA VAL A 65 -7.24 -5.88 10.35
C VAL A 65 -6.21 -6.83 10.94
N ALA A 66 -5.85 -7.87 10.19
CA ALA A 66 -4.78 -8.79 10.54
C ALA A 66 -3.45 -8.05 10.72
N ASP A 67 -2.56 -8.60 11.55
CA ASP A 67 -1.21 -8.04 11.66
C ASP A 67 -0.47 -8.20 10.32
N PHE A 68 0.27 -7.17 9.95
CA PHE A 68 1.03 -7.07 8.70
C PHE A 68 2.46 -6.58 8.95
N SER A 69 2.94 -6.72 10.19
CA SER A 69 4.28 -6.31 10.59
C SER A 69 5.38 -7.18 9.98
N ASP A 70 5.07 -8.43 9.65
CA ASP A 70 6.02 -9.43 9.13
C ASP A 70 5.99 -9.57 7.59
N LEU A 71 5.44 -8.58 6.89
CA LEU A 71 5.44 -8.57 5.43
C LEU A 71 6.85 -8.29 4.88
N GLU A 72 7.11 -8.78 3.67
CA GLU A 72 8.41 -8.63 3.01
C GLU A 72 8.60 -7.21 2.44
N GLU A 73 9.85 -6.76 2.37
CA GLU A 73 10.19 -5.50 1.70
C GLU A 73 9.67 -5.47 0.26
N GLY A 74 9.22 -4.29 -0.18
CA GLY A 74 8.60 -4.10 -1.49
C GLY A 74 7.10 -4.37 -1.50
N THR A 75 6.53 -4.98 -0.44
CA THR A 75 5.09 -5.25 -0.36
C THR A 75 4.26 -3.99 -0.51
N LEU A 76 3.24 -4.05 -1.36
CA LEU A 76 2.26 -2.99 -1.58
C LEU A 76 1.04 -3.17 -0.67
N LEU A 77 0.66 -2.10 0.03
CA LEU A 77 -0.50 -2.06 0.90
C LEU A 77 -1.49 -0.99 0.44
N GLU A 78 -2.68 -1.45 0.05
CA GLU A 78 -3.82 -0.60 -0.23
C GLU A 78 -4.62 -0.38 1.05
N VAL A 79 -4.88 0.89 1.38
CA VAL A 79 -5.78 1.29 2.46
C VAL A 79 -6.91 2.14 1.86
N LYS A 80 -8.10 1.54 1.73
CA LYS A 80 -9.32 2.23 1.30
C LYS A 80 -10.04 2.78 2.52
N TYR A 81 -10.21 4.10 2.58
CA TYR A 81 -10.91 4.78 3.66
C TYR A 81 -12.40 4.91 3.39
N ASN A 82 -12.78 5.04 2.11
CA ASN A 82 -14.17 5.14 1.64
C ASN A 82 -14.23 5.00 0.11
N SER A 83 -15.39 5.24 -0.48
CA SER A 83 -15.65 5.18 -1.92
C SER A 83 -14.84 6.18 -2.77
N VAL A 84 -14.22 7.20 -2.18
CA VAL A 84 -13.47 8.23 -2.94
C VAL A 84 -12.02 8.37 -2.51
N LYS A 85 -11.57 7.66 -1.47
CA LYS A 85 -10.25 7.84 -0.89
C LYS A 85 -9.60 6.50 -0.60
N ALA A 86 -8.49 6.26 -1.29
CA ALA A 86 -7.57 5.19 -0.97
C ALA A 86 -6.13 5.71 -1.00
N ASN A 87 -5.26 5.09 -0.20
CA ASN A 87 -3.82 5.30 -0.24
C ASN A 87 -3.14 3.98 -0.60
N LEU A 88 -2.04 4.09 -1.34
CA LEU A 88 -1.12 3.00 -1.60
C LEU A 88 0.18 3.26 -0.87
N TYR A 89 0.66 2.26 -0.15
CA TYR A 89 1.95 2.27 0.53
C TYR A 89 2.85 1.16 0.00
N GLN A 90 4.15 1.34 0.08
CA GLN A 90 5.14 0.30 -0.16
C GLN A 90 5.99 0.13 1.10
N LEU A 91 6.22 -1.11 1.49
CA LEU A 91 7.11 -1.44 2.61
C LEU A 91 8.57 -1.28 2.17
N GLU A 92 9.37 -0.55 2.95
CA GLU A 92 10.80 -0.32 2.74
C GLU A 92 11.56 -0.57 4.04
N LEU A 93 12.79 -1.10 3.94
CA LEU A 93 13.69 -1.26 5.08
C LEU A 93 14.65 -0.08 5.15
N VAL A 94 14.37 0.86 6.06
CA VAL A 94 15.22 2.03 6.29
C VAL A 94 16.13 1.76 7.48
N SER A 95 17.43 1.57 7.20
CA SER A 95 18.42 1.21 8.22
C SER A 95 18.02 -0.02 9.04
N GLY A 96 17.46 -1.05 8.38
CA GLY A 96 17.00 -2.29 9.01
C GLY A 96 15.65 -2.19 9.72
N MET A 97 14.92 -1.08 9.57
CA MET A 97 13.59 -0.91 10.16
C MET A 97 12.49 -0.83 9.09
N ALA A 98 11.46 -1.65 9.26
CA ALA A 98 10.24 -1.60 8.45
C ALA A 98 9.56 -0.22 8.53
N CYS A 99 9.43 0.43 7.37
CA CYS A 99 8.75 1.70 7.19
C CYS A 99 7.84 1.64 5.96
N TRP A 100 6.70 2.32 6.01
CA TRP A 100 5.78 2.39 4.89
C TRP A 100 5.98 3.70 4.13
N ARG A 101 6.50 3.61 2.91
CA ARG A 101 6.56 4.72 1.98
C ARG A 101 5.18 4.97 1.38
N TRP A 102 4.70 6.19 1.44
CA TRP A 102 3.48 6.59 0.75
C TRP A 102 3.76 6.72 -0.76
N VAL A 103 3.15 5.84 -1.56
CA VAL A 103 3.32 5.78 -3.02
C VAL A 103 2.31 6.66 -3.72
N GLY A 104 1.07 6.63 -3.25
CA GLY A 104 -0.04 7.19 -4.02
C GLY A 104 -1.28 7.45 -3.20
N ARG A 105 -2.10 8.36 -3.73
CA ARG A 105 -3.46 8.60 -3.25
C ARG A 105 -4.40 8.65 -4.42
N CYS A 106 -5.44 7.84 -4.36
CA CYS A 106 -6.59 7.96 -5.23
C CYS A 106 -7.61 8.92 -4.61
N ARG A 107 -8.11 9.86 -5.42
CA ARG A 107 -9.24 10.74 -5.10
C ARG A 107 -10.32 10.54 -6.18
N GLY A 108 -11.12 9.51 -6.03
CA GLY A 108 -12.19 9.15 -6.96
C GLY A 108 -11.99 7.75 -7.53
N LEU A 109 -12.71 6.78 -6.98
CA LEU A 109 -13.02 5.59 -7.77
C LEU A 109 -13.84 6.06 -8.98
N SER A 110 -13.55 5.51 -10.15
CA SER A 110 -14.25 5.83 -11.40
C SER A 110 -15.75 5.52 -11.34
N ASP A 111 -16.17 4.68 -10.38
CA ASP A 111 -17.57 4.36 -10.10
C ASP A 111 -17.74 3.99 -8.61
N PHE A 112 -18.92 4.27 -8.05
CA PHE A 112 -19.32 3.83 -6.70
C PHE A 112 -19.43 2.30 -6.62
N GLU A 113 -19.72 1.65 -7.75
CA GLU A 113 -19.77 0.18 -7.88
C GLU A 113 -18.41 -0.46 -8.21
N SER A 114 -17.42 0.31 -8.65
CA SER A 114 -16.07 -0.22 -8.86
C SER A 114 -15.42 -0.43 -7.49
N GLU A 115 -15.46 -1.67 -7.00
CA GLU A 115 -14.80 -2.05 -5.75
C GLU A 115 -13.28 -1.87 -5.81
N ARG A 116 -12.71 -1.74 -7.01
CA ARG A 116 -11.28 -1.71 -7.31
C ARG A 116 -10.77 -0.30 -7.50
N VAL A 117 -9.67 0.02 -6.81
CA VAL A 117 -8.87 1.23 -7.07
C VAL A 117 -7.91 0.91 -8.22
N ASP A 118 -7.92 1.72 -9.27
CA ASP A 118 -6.95 1.57 -10.36
C ASP A 118 -5.62 2.27 -9.96
N TRP A 119 -4.55 1.49 -9.82
CA TRP A 119 -3.20 2.01 -9.56
C TRP A 119 -2.28 1.90 -10.78
N ASP A 120 -2.76 1.45 -11.94
CA ASP A 120 -1.95 1.15 -13.13
C ASP A 120 -1.06 2.34 -13.50
N HIS A 121 -1.61 3.56 -13.43
CA HIS A 121 -0.87 4.78 -13.71
C HIS A 121 0.27 5.06 -12.70
N LEU A 122 0.14 4.69 -11.43
CA LEU A 122 1.18 4.90 -10.42
C LEU A 122 2.21 3.76 -10.44
N LEU A 123 1.77 2.52 -10.67
CA LEU A 123 2.65 1.36 -10.74
C LEU A 123 3.48 1.35 -12.05
N CYS A 124 2.94 1.88 -13.15
CA CYS A 124 3.68 1.96 -14.41
C CYS A 124 4.78 3.04 -14.40
N THR A 125 4.69 4.06 -13.54
CA THR A 125 5.56 5.24 -13.61
C THR A 125 6.96 5.02 -12.99
N ASP A 126 7.11 4.10 -12.03
CA ASP A 126 8.39 3.93 -11.32
C ASP A 126 8.91 2.48 -11.18
N TYR A 127 8.09 1.44 -11.44
CA TYR A 127 8.54 0.04 -11.23
C TYR A 127 9.46 -0.49 -12.35
N PHE A 128 9.52 0.17 -13.51
CA PHE A 128 10.41 -0.22 -14.61
C PHE A 128 11.80 0.43 -14.57
N LEU A 129 12.07 1.39 -13.68
CA LEU A 129 13.38 2.03 -13.60
C LEU A 129 14.31 1.49 -12.48
N SER A 130 13.88 0.50 -11.68
CA SER A 130 14.77 -0.07 -10.65
C SER A 130 14.86 -1.60 -10.59
N ILE A 131 14.10 -2.34 -11.39
CA ILE A 131 14.26 -3.81 -11.49
C ILE A 131 14.81 -4.12 -12.88
N GLY A 132 16.13 -3.93 -13.08
CA GLY A 132 16.76 -4.28 -14.35
C GLY A 132 18.14 -3.70 -14.67
N ALA A 133 18.82 -3.01 -13.75
CA ALA A 133 20.22 -2.59 -13.94
C ALA A 133 21.24 -3.50 -13.23
N TYR A 134 20.86 -4.73 -12.89
CA TYR A 134 21.79 -5.73 -12.36
C TYR A 134 21.68 -7.08 -13.09
N ALA A 135 22.78 -7.39 -13.79
CA ALA A 135 23.26 -8.68 -14.30
C ALA A 135 22.62 -9.17 -15.63
N VAL A 136 23.37 -9.54 -16.68
CA VAL A 136 24.72 -10.16 -16.73
C VAL A 136 25.50 -9.68 -17.97
N ASN A 137 26.84 -9.71 -17.85
CA ASN A 137 27.88 -9.57 -18.90
C ASN A 137 27.54 -10.16 -20.27
#